data_AF-A0A8J6W8T1-F1
#
_entry.id   AF-A0A8J6W8T1-F1
#
_cell.length_a   1.000
_cell.length_b   1.000
_cell.length_c   1.000
_cell.angle_alpha   90.00
_cell.angle_beta   90.00
_cell.angle_gamma   90.00
#
_symmetry.space_group_name_H-M   'P 1'
#
loop_
_entity.id
_entity.type
_entity.pdbx_description
1 polymer ?
#
loop_
_entity_poly.entity_id
_entity_poly.type
_entity_poly.pdbx_seq_one_letter_code
_entity_poly.pdbx_strand_id
1 'polypeptide(L)'
;MSLFFDVLSSINNPNQRGSVDQLSSVMTSVQQLAASQGMSTDQMGGVLNALGAALQPTLKQQAATMGTGQLEGMLGKLSGAGGAAALAAAIPPQMQQQLIEAVAQKSGLNTGMIQAMLPKLLPVVIGLLGMGAAKPGAVSGGNPLLKTFLDSGVPNSTDLGTVVKFAERFLNPPQ
;
A
#
# COMPACT_ATOMS: atom_id res chain seq x y z
N MET A 1 -12.57 9.09 6.93
CA MET A 1 -12.72 7.63 7.17
C MET A 1 -11.33 7.02 7.08
N SER A 2 -10.99 6.00 7.88
CA SER A 2 -9.65 5.41 7.85
C SER A 2 -9.50 4.48 6.64
N LEU A 3 -8.29 4.38 6.07
CA LEU A 3 -7.95 3.44 5.01
C LEU A 3 -8.42 2.01 5.30
N PHE A 4 -8.36 1.57 6.55
CA PHE A 4 -8.80 0.21 6.90
C PHE A 4 -10.30 0.00 6.67
N PHE A 5 -11.14 0.99 6.95
CA PHE A 5 -12.58 0.91 6.64
C PHE A 5 -12.83 0.85 5.14
N ASP A 6 -12.02 1.56 4.35
CA ASP A 6 -12.08 1.47 2.89
C ASP A 6 -11.62 0.08 2.39
N VAL A 7 -10.69 -0.57 3.08
CA VAL A 7 -10.28 -1.96 2.79
C VAL A 7 -11.48 -2.89 3.02
N LEU A 8 -12.12 -2.80 4.19
CA LEU A 8 -13.30 -3.61 4.50
C LEU A 8 -14.46 -3.35 3.53
N SER A 9 -14.69 -2.08 3.19
CA SER A 9 -15.69 -1.70 2.19
C SER A 9 -15.35 -2.28 0.82
N SER A 10 -14.07 -2.36 0.47
CA SER A 10 -13.61 -2.94 -0.80
C SER A 10 -13.72 -4.45 -0.87
N ILE A 11 -13.52 -5.12 0.27
CA ILE A 11 -13.75 -6.56 0.39
C ILE A 11 -15.24 -6.88 0.26
N ASN A 12 -16.10 -6.05 0.85
CA ASN A 12 -17.55 -6.24 0.83
C ASN A 12 -18.22 -5.76 -0.48
N ASN A 13 -17.47 -5.11 -1.38
CA ASN A 13 -18.00 -4.57 -2.63
C ASN A 13 -17.74 -5.55 -3.80
N PRO A 14 -18.78 -6.14 -4.40
CA PRO A 14 -18.60 -7.10 -5.51
C PRO A 14 -17.95 -6.46 -6.75
N ASN A 15 -18.05 -5.14 -6.92
CA ASN A 15 -17.47 -4.40 -8.04
C ASN A 15 -15.97 -4.11 -7.87
N GLN A 16 -15.41 -4.34 -6.67
CA GLN A 16 -14.00 -4.08 -6.36
C GLN A 16 -13.22 -5.39 -6.25
N ARG A 17 -11.89 -5.29 -6.40
CA ARG A 17 -10.99 -6.46 -6.44
C ARG A 17 -10.65 -7.02 -5.07
N GLY A 18 -10.91 -6.26 -4.01
CA GLY A 18 -10.61 -6.63 -2.63
C GLY A 18 -11.21 -7.96 -2.24
N SER A 19 -10.43 -8.77 -1.56
CA SER A 19 -10.86 -10.04 -0.96
C SER A 19 -10.11 -10.29 0.34
N VAL A 20 -10.69 -11.13 1.21
CA VAL A 20 -10.04 -11.57 2.45
C VAL A 20 -8.74 -12.33 2.13
N ASP A 21 -8.72 -13.12 1.06
CA ASP A 21 -7.53 -13.86 0.62
C ASP A 21 -6.37 -12.93 0.22
N GLN A 22 -6.67 -11.85 -0.52
CA GLN A 22 -5.67 -10.83 -0.84
C GLN A 22 -5.14 -10.14 0.42
N LEU A 23 -6.03 -9.76 1.35
CA LEU A 23 -5.63 -9.15 2.62
C LEU A 23 -4.70 -10.09 3.40
N SER A 24 -5.07 -11.38 3.49
CA SER A 24 -4.28 -12.44 4.14
C SER A 24 -2.90 -12.61 3.50
N SER A 25 -2.83 -12.62 2.17
CA SER A 25 -1.56 -12.72 1.42
C SER A 25 -0.65 -11.51 1.67
N VAL A 26 -1.21 -10.31 1.68
CA VAL A 26 -0.48 -9.07 2.00
C VAL A 26 0.03 -9.11 3.44
N MET A 27 -0.80 -9.51 4.41
CA MET A 27 -0.38 -9.61 5.82
C MET A 27 0.69 -10.69 6.04
N THR A 28 0.57 -11.84 5.37
CA THR A 28 1.60 -12.89 5.41
C THR A 28 2.93 -12.37 4.88
N SER A 29 2.92 -11.59 3.79
CA SER A 29 4.13 -10.98 3.23
C SER A 29 4.77 -9.97 4.19
N VAL A 30 3.96 -9.17 4.88
CA VAL A 30 4.43 -8.22 5.91
C VAL A 30 5.07 -8.97 7.09
N GLN A 31 4.41 -10.01 7.60
CA GLN A 31 4.92 -10.82 8.71
C GLN A 31 6.23 -11.53 8.34
N GLN A 32 6.30 -12.14 7.15
CA GLN A 32 7.53 -12.77 6.65
C GLN A 32 8.67 -11.77 6.50
N LEU A 33 8.38 -10.57 6.00
CA LEU A 33 9.38 -9.53 5.86
C LEU A 33 9.88 -9.06 7.23
N ALA A 34 8.97 -8.81 8.17
CA ALA A 34 9.32 -8.43 9.55
C ALA A 34 10.21 -9.49 10.20
N ALA A 35 9.82 -10.76 10.12
CA ALA A 35 10.61 -11.89 10.62
C ALA A 35 12.00 -11.98 9.96
N SER A 36 12.08 -11.78 8.64
CA SER A 36 13.36 -11.82 7.90
C SER A 36 14.34 -10.71 8.28
N GLN A 37 13.83 -9.62 8.86
CA GLN A 37 14.60 -8.45 9.27
C GLN A 37 14.79 -8.38 10.79
N GLY A 38 14.33 -9.38 11.54
CA GLY A 38 14.37 -9.39 13.01
C GLY A 38 13.52 -8.30 13.66
N MET A 39 12.46 -7.84 12.98
CA MET A 39 11.59 -6.76 13.42
C MET A 39 10.23 -7.28 13.91
N SER A 40 9.58 -6.55 14.81
CA SER A 40 8.17 -6.79 15.15
C SER A 40 7.22 -6.25 14.07
N THR A 41 5.98 -6.75 14.04
CA THR A 41 4.92 -6.24 13.15
C THR A 41 4.58 -4.78 13.44
N ASP A 42 4.68 -4.34 14.71
CA ASP A 42 4.53 -2.92 15.08
C ASP A 42 5.62 -2.04 14.46
N GLN A 43 6.89 -2.47 14.53
CA GLN A 43 8.01 -1.74 13.90
C GLN A 43 7.85 -1.71 12.38
N MET A 44 7.42 -2.82 11.77
CA MET A 44 7.13 -2.90 10.34
C MET A 44 5.95 -1.98 9.95
N GLY A 45 4.93 -1.88 10.81
CA GLY A 45 3.83 -0.93 10.65
C GLY A 45 4.34 0.52 10.60
N GLY A 46 5.31 0.87 11.44
CA GLY A 46 6.00 2.17 11.40
C GLY A 46 6.73 2.42 10.06
N VAL A 47 7.43 1.41 9.53
CA VAL A 47 8.09 1.48 8.22
C VAL A 47 7.08 1.65 7.09
N LEU A 48 5.97 0.91 7.13
CA LEU A 48 4.91 1.00 6.13
C LEU A 48 4.20 2.36 6.18
N ASN A 49 3.95 2.91 7.37
CA ASN A 49 3.42 4.26 7.54
C ASN A 49 4.38 5.32 6.96
N ALA A 50 5.67 5.21 7.28
CA ALA A 50 6.71 6.08 6.71
C ALA A 50 6.76 5.99 5.17
N LEU A 51 6.66 4.78 4.62
CA LEU A 51 6.64 4.53 3.18
C LEU A 51 5.37 5.09 2.52
N GLY A 52 4.21 4.90 3.14
CA GLY A 52 2.95 5.49 2.69
C GLY A 52 3.02 7.01 2.64
N ALA A 53 3.53 7.64 3.70
CA ALA A 53 3.71 9.08 3.77
C ALA A 53 4.71 9.62 2.73
N ALA A 54 5.77 8.87 2.43
CA ALA A 54 6.75 9.24 1.40
C ALA A 54 6.21 9.03 -0.03
N LEU A 55 5.38 8.00 -0.27
CA LEU A 55 4.79 7.69 -1.57
C LEU A 55 3.60 8.58 -1.93
N GLN A 56 2.84 9.07 -0.95
CA GLN A 56 1.66 9.92 -1.18
C GLN A 56 1.92 11.13 -2.09
N PRO A 57 2.92 12.00 -1.84
CA PRO A 57 3.16 13.16 -2.68
C PRO A 57 3.51 12.77 -4.11
N THR A 58 4.29 11.70 -4.31
CA THR A 58 4.59 11.16 -5.63
C THR A 58 3.32 10.67 -6.33
N LEU A 59 2.56 9.79 -5.69
CA LEU A 59 1.35 9.24 -6.29
C LEU A 59 0.32 10.34 -6.58
N LYS A 60 0.29 11.40 -5.77
CA LYS A 60 -0.54 12.59 -6.01
C LYS A 60 -0.06 13.39 -7.22
N GLN A 61 1.23 13.64 -7.35
CA GLN A 61 1.81 14.29 -8.53
C GLN A 61 1.58 13.45 -9.79
N GLN A 62 1.69 12.14 -9.68
CA GLN A 62 1.44 11.22 -10.77
C GLN A 62 -0.04 11.23 -11.16
N ALA A 63 -0.97 11.16 -10.19
CA ALA A 63 -2.40 11.32 -10.42
C ALA A 63 -2.76 12.67 -11.06
N ALA A 64 -2.08 13.76 -10.68
CA ALA A 64 -2.26 15.08 -11.30
C ALA A 64 -1.76 15.13 -12.76
N THR A 65 -0.76 14.31 -13.11
CA THR A 65 -0.14 14.28 -14.44
C THR A 65 -0.87 13.34 -15.41
N MET A 66 -1.22 12.13 -14.97
CA MET A 66 -1.86 11.10 -15.82
C MET A 66 -3.37 10.97 -15.61
N GLY A 67 -3.92 11.66 -14.62
CA GLY A 67 -5.30 11.49 -14.19
C GLY A 67 -5.48 10.31 -13.24
N THR A 68 -6.33 10.50 -12.22
CA THR A 68 -6.59 9.49 -11.18
C THR A 68 -7.08 8.17 -11.78
N GLY A 69 -7.98 8.19 -12.78
CA GLY A 69 -8.49 6.97 -13.41
C GLY A 69 -7.42 6.13 -14.11
N GLN A 70 -6.38 6.76 -14.67
CA GLN A 70 -5.27 6.04 -15.29
C GLN A 70 -4.36 5.41 -14.23
N LEU A 71 -4.12 6.12 -13.13
CA LEU A 71 -3.39 5.58 -11.97
C LEU A 71 -4.16 4.40 -11.34
N GLU A 72 -5.48 4.48 -11.23
CA GLU A 72 -6.35 3.39 -10.77
C GLU A 72 -6.26 2.17 -11.68
N GLY A 73 -6.35 2.37 -13.00
CA GLY A 73 -6.21 1.30 -13.98
C GLY A 73 -4.82 0.66 -13.95
N MET A 74 -3.78 1.45 -13.68
CA MET A 74 -2.43 0.95 -13.46
C MET A 74 -2.37 0.11 -12.19
N LEU A 75 -2.81 0.61 -11.03
CA LEU A 75 -2.84 -0.13 -9.76
C LEU A 75 -3.68 -1.41 -9.82
N GLY A 76 -4.79 -1.38 -10.55
CA GLY A 76 -5.60 -2.57 -10.83
C GLY A 76 -4.81 -3.63 -11.59
N LYS A 77 -4.05 -3.24 -12.61
CA LYS A 77 -3.15 -4.20 -13.32
C LYS A 77 -1.99 -4.65 -12.41
N LEU A 78 -1.48 -3.75 -11.57
CA LEU A 78 -0.33 -4.00 -10.71
C LEU A 78 -0.62 -4.89 -9.49
N SER A 79 -1.88 -4.93 -9.03
CA SER A 79 -2.32 -5.83 -7.96
C SER A 79 -2.55 -7.28 -8.41
N GLY A 80 -2.44 -7.55 -9.73
CA GLY A 80 -2.41 -8.91 -10.27
C GLY A 80 -1.00 -9.52 -10.26
N ALA A 81 -0.90 -10.83 -10.53
CA ALA A 81 0.31 -11.66 -10.41
C ALA A 81 1.55 -11.24 -11.27
N GLY A 82 1.50 -10.15 -12.03
CA GLY A 82 2.61 -9.62 -12.84
C GLY A 82 2.98 -8.16 -12.59
N GLY A 83 2.37 -7.53 -11.58
CA GLY A 83 2.41 -6.08 -11.42
C GLY A 83 3.63 -5.50 -10.71
N ALA A 84 4.14 -6.17 -9.68
CA ALA A 84 5.25 -5.69 -8.88
C ALA A 84 6.49 -5.27 -9.71
N ALA A 85 6.81 -6.04 -10.77
CA ALA A 85 7.93 -5.76 -11.66
C ALA A 85 7.70 -4.52 -12.55
N ALA A 86 6.48 -4.33 -13.05
CA ALA A 86 6.13 -3.17 -13.87
C ALA A 86 6.16 -1.86 -13.08
N LEU A 87 5.83 -1.91 -11.77
CA LEU A 87 5.93 -0.73 -10.91
C LEU A 87 7.37 -0.40 -10.52
N ALA A 88 8.19 -1.41 -10.19
CA ALA A 88 9.61 -1.19 -9.93
C ALA A 88 10.30 -0.51 -11.12
N ALA A 89 9.88 -0.84 -12.35
CA ALA A 89 10.31 -0.17 -13.57
C ALA A 89 9.69 1.23 -13.76
N ALA A 90 8.48 1.48 -13.23
CA ALA A 90 7.81 2.77 -13.32
C ALA A 90 8.32 3.81 -12.29
N ILE A 91 9.06 3.39 -11.27
CA ILE A 91 9.64 4.30 -10.25
C ILE A 91 11.11 4.54 -10.58
N PRO A 92 11.49 5.76 -11.00
CA PRO A 92 12.86 6.09 -11.37
C PRO A 92 13.85 5.83 -10.22
N PRO A 93 15.11 5.44 -10.49
CA PRO A 93 16.12 5.18 -9.46
C PRO A 93 16.34 6.37 -8.51
N GLN A 94 16.30 7.60 -9.04
CA GLN A 94 16.42 8.82 -8.22
C GLN A 94 15.27 8.94 -7.22
N MET A 95 14.07 8.54 -7.63
CA MET A 95 12.88 8.57 -6.80
C MET A 95 12.93 7.48 -5.73
N GLN A 96 13.52 6.32 -6.03
CA GLN A 96 13.76 5.27 -5.04
C GLN A 96 14.70 5.76 -3.93
N GLN A 97 15.77 6.48 -4.27
CA GLN A 97 16.66 7.08 -3.27
C GLN A 97 15.93 8.08 -2.37
N GLN A 98 15.10 8.97 -2.94
CA GLN A 98 14.30 9.91 -2.16
C GLN A 98 13.33 9.20 -1.21
N LEU A 99 12.69 8.12 -1.67
CA LEU A 99 11.84 7.28 -0.82
C LEU A 99 12.65 6.64 0.31
N ILE A 100 13.83 6.08 0.01
CA ILE A 100 14.70 5.45 1.01
C ILE A 100 15.07 6.46 2.11
N GLU A 101 15.49 7.66 1.73
CA GLU A 101 15.88 8.71 2.67
C GLU A 101 14.69 9.17 3.54
N ALA A 102 13.54 9.43 2.92
CA ALA A 102 12.33 9.84 3.63
C ALA A 102 11.84 8.77 4.61
N VAL A 103 11.85 7.49 4.18
CA VAL A 103 11.45 6.37 5.02
C VAL A 103 12.45 6.16 6.15
N ALA A 104 13.76 6.22 5.89
CA ALA A 104 14.79 6.11 6.92
C ALA A 104 14.62 7.18 8.01
N GLN A 105 14.42 8.44 7.61
CA GLN A 105 14.19 9.55 8.55
C GLN A 105 12.92 9.37 9.40
N LYS A 106 11.84 8.86 8.80
CA LYS A 106 10.54 8.68 9.48
C LYS A 106 10.46 7.42 10.33
N SER A 107 11.11 6.34 9.90
CA SER A 107 11.10 5.04 10.60
C SER A 107 12.21 4.89 11.64
N GLY A 108 13.25 5.74 11.57
CA GLY A 108 14.44 5.62 12.42
C GLY A 108 15.38 4.48 12.03
N LEU A 109 15.16 3.83 10.88
CA LEU A 109 16.01 2.77 10.34
C LEU A 109 17.11 3.34 9.45
N ASN A 110 18.20 2.59 9.27
CA ASN A 110 19.25 3.00 8.34
C ASN A 110 18.79 2.81 6.88
N THR A 111 19.30 3.67 6.00
CA THR A 111 18.98 3.65 4.57
C THR A 111 19.31 2.32 3.90
N GLY A 112 20.37 1.63 4.33
CA GLY A 112 20.74 0.31 3.81
C GLY A 112 19.68 -0.78 4.08
N MET A 113 19.07 -0.77 5.27
CA MET A 113 17.98 -1.69 5.59
C MET A 113 16.72 -1.36 4.81
N ILE A 114 16.36 -0.08 4.69
CA ILE A 114 15.24 0.35 3.85
C ILE A 114 15.47 -0.05 2.39
N GLN A 115 16.68 0.14 1.86
CA GLN A 115 17.04 -0.24 0.49
C GLN A 115 16.85 -1.74 0.23
N ALA A 116 17.17 -2.59 1.21
CA ALA A 116 16.96 -4.03 1.12
C ALA A 116 15.47 -4.44 1.21
N MET A 117 14.66 -3.67 1.96
CA MET A 117 13.24 -3.96 2.16
C MET A 117 12.35 -3.36 1.07
N LEU A 118 12.73 -2.23 0.48
CA LEU A 118 11.92 -1.44 -0.44
C LEU A 118 11.30 -2.27 -1.59
N PRO A 119 12.05 -3.17 -2.28
CA PRO A 119 11.48 -3.99 -3.36
C PRO A 119 10.39 -4.94 -2.89
N LYS A 120 10.39 -5.34 -1.61
CA LYS A 120 9.37 -6.20 -1.00
C LYS A 120 8.22 -5.40 -0.39
N LEU A 121 8.48 -4.18 0.09
CA LEU A 121 7.46 -3.30 0.66
C LEU A 121 6.56 -2.67 -0.39
N LEU A 122 7.09 -2.27 -1.55
CA LEU A 122 6.28 -1.66 -2.61
C LEU A 122 5.11 -2.54 -3.06
N PRO A 123 5.32 -3.83 -3.39
CA PRO A 123 4.24 -4.73 -3.77
C PRO A 123 3.15 -4.86 -2.71
N VAL A 124 3.51 -4.81 -1.42
CA VAL A 124 2.56 -4.84 -0.30
C VAL A 124 1.66 -3.61 -0.33
N VAL A 125 2.26 -2.40 -0.40
CA VAL A 125 1.50 -1.14 -0.44
C VAL A 125 0.56 -1.10 -1.64
N ILE A 126 1.04 -1.58 -2.79
CA ILE A 126 0.34 -1.49 -4.07
C ILE A 126 -0.74 -2.56 -4.18
N GLY A 127 -0.48 -3.75 -3.68
CA GLY A 127 -1.48 -4.80 -3.51
C GLY A 127 -2.62 -4.28 -2.65
N LEU A 128 -2.31 -3.62 -1.53
CA LEU A 128 -3.29 -3.03 -0.64
C LEU A 128 -4.11 -1.92 -1.33
N LEU A 129 -3.47 -0.94 -1.95
CA LEU A 129 -4.18 0.12 -2.70
C LEU A 129 -4.97 -0.44 -3.89
N GLY A 130 -4.50 -1.52 -4.51
CA GLY A 130 -5.16 -2.18 -5.63
C GLY A 130 -6.43 -2.95 -5.25
N MET A 131 -6.65 -3.27 -3.98
CA MET A 131 -7.89 -3.91 -3.52
C MET A 131 -9.12 -3.06 -3.79
N GLY A 132 -8.98 -1.73 -3.76
CA GLY A 132 -10.06 -0.80 -4.07
C GLY A 132 -10.30 -0.63 -5.56
N ALA A 133 -9.42 -1.14 -6.43
CA ALA A 133 -9.60 -1.01 -7.87
C ALA A 133 -10.81 -1.82 -8.36
N ALA A 134 -11.49 -1.29 -9.38
CA ALA A 134 -12.63 -1.96 -9.99
C ALA A 134 -12.23 -3.29 -10.67
N LYS A 135 -13.12 -4.28 -10.61
CA LYS A 135 -12.97 -5.51 -11.39
C LYS A 135 -13.15 -5.21 -12.89
N PRO A 136 -12.46 -5.95 -13.78
CA PRO A 136 -12.73 -5.85 -15.21
C PRO A 136 -14.23 -6.09 -15.50
N GLY A 137 -14.86 -5.18 -16.24
CA GLY A 137 -16.28 -5.27 -16.58
C GLY A 137 -17.27 -4.77 -15.52
N ALA A 138 -16.80 -4.34 -14.34
CA ALA A 138 -17.64 -3.67 -13.35
C ALA A 138 -17.89 -2.20 -13.73
N VAL A 139 -19.04 -1.66 -13.31
CA VAL A 139 -19.29 -0.21 -13.39
C VAL A 139 -18.23 0.50 -12.56
N SER A 140 -17.46 1.37 -13.19
CA SER A 140 -16.30 2.00 -12.56
C SER A 140 -16.76 2.93 -11.42
N GLY A 141 -16.66 2.45 -10.18
CA GLY A 141 -16.94 3.22 -8.96
C GLY A 141 -15.73 3.98 -8.41
N GLY A 142 -14.61 3.98 -9.15
CA GLY A 142 -13.31 4.48 -8.68
C GLY A 142 -12.63 3.56 -7.66
N ASN A 143 -11.46 3.97 -7.19
CA ASN A 143 -10.69 3.28 -6.16
C ASN A 143 -10.75 4.07 -4.83
N PRO A 144 -11.59 3.66 -3.86
CA PRO A 144 -11.73 4.37 -2.59
C PRO A 144 -10.42 4.38 -1.79
N LEU A 145 -9.62 3.31 -1.86
CA LEU A 145 -8.32 3.24 -1.17
C LEU A 145 -7.33 4.23 -1.74
N LEU A 146 -7.20 4.29 -3.07
CA LEU A 146 -6.34 5.28 -3.71
C LEU A 146 -6.85 6.70 -3.41
N LYS A 147 -8.16 6.93 -3.48
CA LYS A 147 -8.75 8.24 -3.21
C LYS A 147 -8.44 8.72 -1.80
N THR A 148 -8.68 7.89 -0.79
CA THR A 148 -8.34 8.20 0.60
C THR A 148 -6.84 8.39 0.75
N PHE A 149 -6.01 7.54 0.14
CA PHE A 149 -4.56 7.63 0.20
C PHE A 149 -4.00 8.94 -0.37
N LEU A 150 -4.57 9.43 -1.47
CA LEU A 150 -4.16 10.69 -2.10
C LEU A 150 -4.69 11.93 -1.37
N ASP A 151 -5.69 11.77 -0.49
CA ASP A 151 -6.30 12.86 0.25
C ASP A 151 -5.43 13.28 1.45
N SER A 152 -4.58 14.27 1.23
CA SER A 152 -3.74 14.88 2.26
C SER A 152 -4.54 15.67 3.31
N GLY A 153 -5.83 15.93 3.09
CA GLY A 153 -6.71 16.61 4.05
C GLY A 153 -7.32 15.67 5.09
N VAL A 154 -7.24 14.36 4.87
CA VAL A 154 -7.75 13.36 5.81
C VAL A 154 -6.62 12.92 6.75
N PRO A 155 -6.77 13.08 8.08
CA PRO A 155 -5.78 12.57 9.02
C PRO A 155 -5.66 11.04 8.87
N ASN A 156 -4.43 10.54 8.89
CA ASN A 156 -4.10 9.12 8.74
C ASN A 156 -4.47 8.51 7.37
N SER A 157 -4.58 9.35 6.32
CA SER A 157 -4.78 8.87 4.94
C SER A 157 -3.65 8.00 4.41
N THR A 158 -2.47 8.06 5.01
CA THR A 158 -1.28 7.29 4.64
C THR A 158 -0.86 6.28 5.71
N ASP A 159 -1.67 6.09 6.75
CA ASP A 159 -1.32 5.27 7.89
C ASP A 159 -1.52 3.78 7.62
N LEU A 160 -0.61 3.23 6.82
CA LEU A 160 -0.55 1.82 6.48
C LEU A 160 -0.21 0.94 7.69
N GLY A 161 0.46 1.50 8.70
CA GLY A 161 0.75 0.79 9.96
C GLY A 161 -0.54 0.44 10.70
N THR A 162 -1.45 1.41 10.82
CA THR A 162 -2.78 1.18 11.38
C THR A 162 -3.59 0.18 10.55
N VAL A 163 -3.51 0.22 9.22
CA VAL A 163 -4.18 -0.75 8.36
C VAL A 163 -3.69 -2.17 8.63
N VAL A 164 -2.37 -2.38 8.72
CA VAL A 164 -1.78 -3.70 9.03
C VAL A 164 -2.25 -4.18 10.41
N LYS A 165 -2.19 -3.32 11.42
CA LYS A 165 -2.61 -3.66 12.79
C LYS A 165 -4.07 -4.10 12.86
N PHE A 166 -4.97 -3.39 12.16
CA PHE A 166 -6.38 -3.77 12.13
C PHE A 166 -6.64 -4.99 11.25
N ALA A 167 -5.94 -5.13 10.12
CA ALA A 167 -6.02 -6.31 9.27
C ALA A 167 -5.56 -7.57 10.00
N GLU A 168 -4.49 -7.49 10.79
CA GLU A 168 -4.04 -8.60 11.64
C GLU A 168 -5.10 -9.00 12.65
N ARG A 169 -5.71 -8.04 13.36
CA ARG A 169 -6.82 -8.30 14.30
C ARG A 169 -8.07 -8.86 13.61
N PHE A 170 -8.34 -8.44 12.38
CA PHE A 170 -9.47 -8.93 11.61
C PHE A 170 -9.28 -10.38 11.15
N LEU A 171 -8.07 -10.72 10.70
CA LEU A 171 -7.73 -12.08 10.25
C LEU A 171 -7.50 -13.03 11.42
N ASN A 172 -7.01 -12.53 12.56
CA ASN A 172 -6.78 -13.29 13.78
C ASN A 172 -7.48 -12.60 14.97
N PRO A 173 -8.81 -12.74 15.09
CA PRO A 173 -9.55 -12.11 16.17
C PRO A 173 -9.08 -12.68 17.53
N PRO A 174 -8.87 -11.82 18.55
CA PRO A 174 -8.58 -12.30 19.90
C PRO A 174 -9.73 -13.20 20.37
N GLN A 175 -9.38 -14.41 20.80
CA GLN A 175 -10.29 -15.39 21.41
C GLN A 175 -10.73 -14.92 22.80
#